data_AF-A0A087TMN7-F1
#
_entry.id   AF-A0A087TMN7-F1
#
_cell.length_a   1.000
_cell.length_b   1.000
_cell.length_c   1.000
_cell.angle_alpha   90.00
_cell.angle_beta   90.00
_cell.angle_gamma   90.00
#
_symmetry.space_group_name_H-M   'P 1'
#
loop_
_entity.id
_entity.type
_entity.pdbx_description
1 polymer ?
#
loop_
_entity_poly.entity_id
_entity_poly.type
_entity_poly.pdbx_seq_one_letter_code
_entity_poly.pdbx_strand_id
1 'polypeptide(L)'
;MHSSGLAKHQVYAALMLAGVNVSYKSVDMVADIDQAVQYPTEFLKSLEPPGMPLHSLVPKVGSLIMLIRNLDEPRLCNGTRLSVKSLIPHVIEVIILTGYTKGDLILRIPMVPNDLPVEFKRLQFPVRFAFAMSINKAQGQSLKVIGIHLGTPCFSHSLLCVASSRVGTGKNL
;
A
#
# COMPACT_ATOMS: atom_id res chain seq x y z
N MET A 1 1.88 -18.43 32.99
CA MET A 1 1.11 -17.29 32.45
C MET A 1 1.79 -16.84 31.18
N HIS A 2 1.15 -17.13 30.06
CA HIS A 2 1.58 -16.85 28.69
C HIS A 2 1.44 -15.36 28.36
N SER A 3 2.44 -14.75 27.73
CA SER A 3 2.32 -14.15 26.39
C SER A 3 3.64 -13.49 26.00
N SER A 4 4.44 -14.17 25.19
CA SER A 4 5.54 -13.55 24.46
C SER A 4 5.64 -14.16 23.07
N GLY A 5 5.68 -13.31 22.05
CA GLY A 5 6.22 -13.66 20.74
C GLY A 5 5.25 -14.19 19.68
N LEU A 6 4.15 -13.49 19.36
CA LEU A 6 3.59 -13.57 18.01
C LEU A 6 4.48 -12.77 17.04
N ALA A 7 5.65 -13.31 16.73
CA ALA A 7 6.50 -12.79 15.68
C ALA A 7 5.87 -13.11 14.32
N LYS A 8 5.24 -12.09 13.72
CA LYS A 8 5.32 -11.72 12.30
C LYS A 8 5.49 -12.88 11.29
N HIS A 9 4.48 -13.73 11.15
CA HIS A 9 4.30 -14.55 9.96
C HIS A 9 3.17 -13.97 9.09
N GLN A 10 3.47 -12.88 8.39
CA GLN A 10 2.63 -12.40 7.28
C GLN A 10 3.34 -12.72 5.97
N VAL A 11 2.86 -13.77 5.31
CA VAL A 11 3.21 -14.09 3.93
C VAL A 11 2.45 -13.09 3.05
N TYR A 12 3.17 -12.26 2.30
CA TYR A 12 2.59 -11.23 1.44
C TYR A 12 2.43 -11.76 0.01
N ALA A 13 1.20 -11.77 -0.49
CA ALA A 13 0.88 -12.03 -1.89
C ALA A 13 0.79 -10.70 -2.66
N ALA A 14 1.67 -10.49 -3.64
CA ALA A 14 1.66 -9.36 -4.56
C ALA A 14 1.13 -9.81 -5.93
N LEU A 15 0.14 -9.11 -6.47
CA LEU A 15 -0.35 -9.36 -7.83
C LEU A 15 0.69 -8.84 -8.83
N MET A 16 1.30 -9.72 -9.62
CA MET A 16 2.20 -9.30 -10.71
C MET A 16 1.36 -8.77 -11.86
N LEU A 17 1.37 -7.44 -12.02
CA LEU A 17 0.59 -6.74 -13.05
C LEU A 17 1.48 -6.41 -14.25
N ALA A 18 0.98 -6.77 -15.43
CA ALA A 18 1.53 -6.27 -16.69
C ALA A 18 1.27 -4.76 -16.82
N GLY A 19 2.24 -4.02 -17.34
CA GLY A 19 2.15 -2.56 -17.50
C GLY A 19 3.35 -1.80 -16.95
N VAL A 20 3.41 -0.52 -17.32
CA VAL A 20 4.49 0.41 -16.96
C VAL A 20 4.30 0.88 -15.52
N ASN A 21 5.39 0.85 -14.75
CA ASN A 21 5.47 1.48 -13.44
C ASN A 21 5.45 2.99 -13.61
N VAL A 22 4.56 3.68 -12.90
CA VAL A 22 4.61 5.14 -12.78
C VAL A 22 5.15 5.48 -11.40
N SER A 23 6.06 6.44 -11.28
CA SER A 23 6.62 6.84 -9.98
C SER A 23 6.03 8.16 -9.52
N TYR A 24 5.55 8.18 -8.27
CA TYR A 24 5.06 9.37 -7.59
C TYR A 24 5.88 9.59 -6.32
N LYS A 25 6.77 10.58 -6.38
CA LYS A 25 7.50 11.06 -5.21
C LYS A 25 6.66 12.06 -4.42
N SER A 26 6.71 11.96 -3.09
CA SER A 26 6.11 12.95 -2.21
C SER A 26 6.95 14.22 -2.18
N VAL A 27 6.30 15.32 -1.80
CA VAL A 27 6.97 16.56 -1.43
C VAL A 27 6.88 16.69 0.09
N ASP A 28 8.03 16.66 0.75
CA ASP A 28 8.12 16.70 2.21
C ASP A 28 8.67 18.07 2.64
N MET A 29 8.04 18.68 3.65
CA MET A 29 8.40 19.99 4.18
C MET A 29 8.48 19.90 5.70
N VAL A 30 9.52 20.44 6.32
CA VAL A 30 9.57 20.60 7.79
C VAL A 30 8.52 21.65 8.18
N ALA A 31 7.80 21.43 9.27
CA ALA A 31 6.80 22.38 9.76
C ALA A 31 7.47 23.60 10.43
N ASP A 32 8.60 23.36 11.10
CA ASP A 32 9.41 24.37 11.77
C ASP A 32 10.71 24.65 10.99
N ILE A 33 10.90 25.90 10.56
CA ILE A 33 12.06 26.32 9.75
C ILE A 33 13.35 26.25 10.58
N ASP A 34 13.27 26.48 11.89
CA ASP A 34 14.44 26.45 12.77
C ASP A 34 14.98 25.01 12.94
N GLN A 35 14.11 24.02 12.79
CA GLN A 35 14.46 22.59 12.76
C GLN A 35 14.90 22.10 11.37
N ALA A 36 14.75 22.90 10.31
CA ALA A 36 15.08 22.48 8.95
C ALA A 36 16.58 22.18 8.76
N VAL A 37 17.45 22.80 9.57
CA VAL A 37 18.89 22.52 9.59
C VAL A 37 19.18 21.18 10.28
N GLN A 38 18.34 20.76 11.21
CA GLN A 38 18.51 19.54 12.00
C GLN A 38 17.97 18.29 11.30
N TYR A 39 16.93 18.43 10.47
CA TYR A 39 16.29 17.32 9.78
C TYR A 39 16.39 17.48 8.26
N PRO A 40 17.42 16.89 7.62
CA PRO A 40 17.57 16.96 6.17
C PRO A 40 16.39 16.27 5.48
N THR A 41 16.04 16.71 4.27
CA THR A 41 14.86 16.20 3.56
C THR A 41 14.99 14.69 3.26
N GLU A 42 16.21 14.18 3.07
CA GLU A 42 16.51 12.76 2.91
C GLU A 42 16.05 11.93 4.11
N PHE A 43 16.26 12.46 5.32
CA PHE A 43 15.79 11.82 6.55
C PHE A 43 14.26 11.76 6.55
N LEU A 44 13.57 12.87 6.27
CA LEU A 44 12.10 12.89 6.19
C LEU A 44 11.56 11.87 5.18
N LYS A 45 12.16 11.78 3.99
CA LYS A 45 11.78 10.85 2.92
C LYS A 45 11.91 9.38 3.32
N SER A 46 12.82 9.07 4.25
CA SER A 46 13.00 7.72 4.82
C SER A 46 11.97 7.36 5.90
N LEU A 47 11.29 8.36 6.48
CA LEU A 47 10.29 8.11 7.51
C LEU A 47 8.99 7.54 6.91
N GLU A 48 8.55 6.42 7.50
CA GLU A 48 7.30 5.73 7.17
C GLU A 48 6.42 5.52 8.43
N PRO A 49 5.99 6.59 9.10
CA PRO A 49 5.18 6.44 10.29
C PRO A 49 3.81 5.82 9.96
N PRO A 50 3.16 5.16 10.94
CA PRO A 50 1.82 4.62 10.76
C PRO A 50 0.84 5.70 10.28
N GLY A 51 -0.06 5.34 9.36
CA GLY A 51 -1.06 6.28 8.85
C GLY A 51 -0.53 7.36 7.89
N MET A 52 0.75 7.31 7.50
CA MET A 52 1.31 8.14 6.43
C MET A 52 1.42 7.41 5.08
N PRO A 53 1.37 8.14 3.95
CA PRO A 53 1.68 7.58 2.65
C PRO A 53 3.20 7.47 2.48
N LEU A 54 3.60 6.54 1.62
CA LEU A 54 5.00 6.33 1.28
C LEU A 54 5.57 7.53 0.53
N HIS A 55 6.85 7.85 0.79
CA HIS A 55 7.55 8.85 -0.01
C HIS A 55 7.57 8.47 -1.49
N SER A 56 7.83 7.20 -1.78
CA SER A 56 7.89 6.66 -3.15
C SER A 56 6.74 5.70 -3.40
N LEU A 57 5.69 6.16 -4.08
CA LEU A 57 4.58 5.33 -4.54
C LEU A 57 4.81 4.94 -6.00
N VAL A 58 4.84 3.65 -6.32
CA VAL A 58 5.15 3.16 -7.69
C VAL A 58 4.07 2.22 -8.21
N PRO A 59 2.84 2.70 -8.48
CA PRO A 59 1.74 1.83 -8.89
C PRO A 59 1.81 1.52 -10.39
N LYS A 60 1.04 0.51 -10.77
CA LYS A 60 0.68 0.17 -12.14
C LYS A 60 -0.84 0.21 -12.30
N VAL A 61 -1.33 0.37 -13.53
CA VAL A 61 -2.74 0.09 -13.85
C VAL A 61 -3.09 -1.33 -13.39
N GLY A 62 -4.25 -1.47 -12.74
CA GLY A 62 -4.71 -2.68 -12.07
C GLY A 62 -4.21 -2.88 -10.64
N SER A 63 -3.32 -2.01 -10.13
CA SER A 63 -2.81 -2.13 -8.76
C SER A 63 -3.93 -1.95 -7.76
N LEU A 64 -3.94 -2.80 -6.73
CA LEU A 64 -4.85 -2.63 -5.61
C LEU A 64 -4.23 -1.69 -4.59
N ILE A 65 -4.94 -0.61 -4.29
CA ILE A 65 -4.56 0.39 -3.29
C ILE A 65 -5.69 0.58 -2.28
N MET A 66 -5.37 1.16 -1.14
CA MET A 66 -6.30 1.41 -0.04
C MET A 66 -6.14 2.85 0.41
N LEU A 67 -7.26 3.55 0.62
CA LEU A 67 -7.25 4.89 1.22
C LEU A 67 -6.80 4.82 2.67
N ILE A 68 -5.97 5.78 3.08
CA ILE A 68 -5.52 5.95 4.48
C ILE A 68 -6.12 7.19 5.16
N ARG A 69 -7.00 7.90 4.45
CA ARG A 69 -7.75 9.07 4.91
C ARG A 69 -9.15 9.06 4.34
N ASN A 70 -10.07 9.71 5.05
CA ASN A 70 -11.42 9.95 4.57
C ASN A 70 -11.37 11.11 3.57
N LEU A 71 -11.98 10.92 2.40
CA LEU A 71 -12.04 11.91 1.33
C LEU A 71 -13.47 12.34 1.03
N ASP A 72 -14.40 11.37 1.00
CA ASP A 72 -15.81 11.58 0.64
C ASP A 72 -16.65 10.51 1.34
N GLU A 73 -17.03 10.77 2.59
CA GLU A 73 -17.85 9.83 3.36
C GLU A 73 -19.31 9.81 2.87
N PRO A 74 -19.96 8.63 2.81
CA PRO A 74 -19.51 7.33 3.35
C PRO A 74 -18.72 6.45 2.36
N ARG A 75 -18.36 6.98 1.17
CA ARG A 75 -17.97 6.17 0.01
C ARG A 75 -16.45 5.97 -0.11
N LEU A 76 -15.68 7.04 0.04
CA LEU A 76 -14.22 7.07 0.02
C LEU A 76 -13.70 7.36 1.42
N CYS A 77 -13.79 6.35 2.28
CA CYS A 77 -13.27 6.39 3.65
C CYS A 77 -11.93 5.67 3.76
N ASN A 78 -11.25 5.86 4.89
CA ASN A 78 -10.08 5.11 5.28
C ASN A 78 -10.40 3.60 5.25
N GLY A 79 -9.54 2.82 4.60
CA GLY A 79 -9.74 1.40 4.40
C GLY A 79 -10.47 1.03 3.09
N THR A 80 -11.09 1.99 2.38
CA THR A 80 -11.71 1.72 1.08
C THR A 80 -10.66 1.18 0.12
N ARG A 81 -10.95 0.00 -0.46
CA ARG A 81 -10.07 -0.68 -1.42
C ARG A 81 -10.44 -0.29 -2.84
N LEU A 82 -9.41 0.01 -3.62
CA LEU A 82 -9.50 0.63 -4.93
C LEU A 82 -8.63 -0.15 -5.92
N SER A 83 -9.08 -0.26 -7.17
CA SER A 83 -8.26 -0.71 -8.29
C SER A 83 -7.84 0.50 -9.13
N VAL A 84 -6.55 0.63 -9.44
CA VAL A 84 -6.03 1.69 -10.31
C VAL A 84 -6.51 1.48 -11.74
N LYS A 85 -7.18 2.47 -12.31
CA LYS A 85 -7.65 2.48 -13.70
C LYS A 85 -6.72 3.28 -14.61
N SER A 86 -6.28 4.45 -14.20
CA SER A 86 -5.32 5.27 -14.96
C SER A 86 -4.38 6.06 -14.03
N LEU A 87 -3.20 6.38 -14.55
CA LEU A 87 -2.10 7.02 -13.81
C LEU A 87 -1.65 8.27 -14.58
N ILE A 88 -1.93 9.45 -14.01
CA ILE A 88 -1.64 10.77 -14.57
C ILE A 88 -0.78 11.52 -13.54
N PRO A 89 0.09 12.50 -13.90
CA PRO A 89 1.06 13.10 -12.97
C PRO A 89 0.52 13.57 -11.59
N HIS A 90 -0.73 14.06 -11.54
CA HIS A 90 -1.33 14.57 -10.30
C HIS A 90 -2.64 13.88 -9.91
N VAL A 91 -3.04 12.84 -10.65
CA VAL A 91 -4.33 12.18 -10.50
C VAL A 91 -4.16 10.68 -10.68
N ILE A 92 -4.76 9.91 -9.76
CA ILE A 92 -4.96 8.47 -9.92
C ILE A 92 -6.45 8.25 -10.12
N GLU A 93 -6.84 7.75 -11.29
CA GLU A 93 -8.22 7.30 -11.50
C GLU A 93 -8.35 5.88 -10.94
N VAL A 94 -9.42 5.63 -10.20
CA VAL A 94 -9.64 4.38 -9.48
C VAL A 94 -11.07 3.88 -9.62
N ILE A 95 -11.26 2.59 -9.34
CA ILE A 95 -12.59 1.97 -9.19
C ILE A 95 -12.68 1.38 -7.79
N ILE A 96 -13.78 1.61 -7.09
CA ILE A 96 -14.05 1.00 -5.78
C ILE A 96 -14.31 -0.49 -5.96
N LEU A 97 -13.61 -1.35 -5.21
CA LEU A 97 -13.73 -2.81 -5.39
C LEU A 97 -15.06 -3.38 -4.90
N THR A 98 -15.71 -2.74 -3.93
CA THR A 98 -16.94 -3.23 -3.29
C THR A 98 -18.23 -2.82 -4.00
N GLY A 99 -18.16 -2.14 -5.16
CA GLY A 99 -19.37 -1.75 -5.90
C GLY A 99 -19.10 -1.24 -7.31
N TYR A 100 -20.14 -1.24 -8.14
CA TYR A 100 -20.09 -0.65 -9.49
C TYR A 100 -20.30 0.86 -9.41
N THR A 101 -19.19 1.61 -9.32
CA THR A 101 -19.19 3.07 -9.38
C THR A 101 -18.42 3.55 -10.60
N LYS A 102 -18.80 4.71 -11.16
CA LYS A 102 -17.96 5.41 -12.14
C LYS A 102 -16.59 5.67 -11.52
N GLY A 103 -15.55 5.76 -12.35
CA GLY A 103 -14.19 5.97 -11.87
C GLY A 103 -14.09 7.22 -10.98
N ASP A 104 -13.41 7.09 -9.85
CA ASP A 104 -13.09 8.19 -8.93
C ASP A 104 -11.69 8.73 -9.20
N LEU A 105 -11.48 9.99 -8.84
CA LEU A 105 -10.18 10.65 -8.97
C LEU A 105 -9.59 10.88 -7.58
N ILE A 106 -8.43 10.28 -7.33
CA ILE A 106 -7.66 10.50 -6.11
C ILE A 106 -6.58 11.53 -6.39
N LEU A 107 -6.57 12.60 -5.60
CA LEU A 107 -5.58 13.67 -5.67
C LEU A 107 -4.57 13.56 -4.53
N ARG A 108 -3.45 14.27 -4.66
CA ARG A 108 -2.48 14.41 -3.58
C ARG A 108 -3.05 15.34 -2.50
N ILE A 109 -2.88 14.97 -1.24
CA ILE A 109 -3.22 15.83 -0.10
C ILE A 109 -2.03 15.98 0.83
N PRO A 110 -1.90 17.11 1.53
CA PRO A 110 -0.91 17.23 2.58
C PRO A 110 -1.34 16.44 3.81
N MET A 111 -0.39 15.75 4.42
CA MET A 111 -0.58 14.96 5.64
C MET A 111 0.50 15.32 6.65
N VAL A 112 0.17 15.30 7.94
CA VAL A 112 1.09 15.52 9.06
C VAL A 112 1.09 14.26 9.93
N PRO A 113 2.27 13.73 10.32
CA PRO A 113 2.34 12.49 11.04
C PRO A 113 1.91 12.75 12.47
N ASN A 114 1.16 11.82 13.04
CA ASN A 114 0.90 11.84 14.46
C ASN A 114 2.10 11.20 15.16
N ASP A 115 2.45 11.71 16.34
CA ASP A 115 3.38 11.05 17.27
C ASP A 115 4.83 10.89 16.77
N LEU A 116 5.38 11.92 16.12
CA LEU A 116 6.81 12.00 15.81
C LEU A 116 7.48 13.21 16.47
N PRO A 117 8.75 13.11 16.90
CA PRO A 117 9.51 14.25 17.43
C PRO A 117 9.75 15.35 16.40
N VAL A 118 9.70 15.00 15.11
CA VAL A 118 9.84 15.94 13.99
C VAL A 118 8.48 16.21 13.37
N GLU A 119 8.06 17.46 13.42
CA GLU A 119 6.86 17.90 12.73
C GLU A 119 7.19 18.18 11.26
N PHE A 120 6.64 17.37 10.35
CA PHE A 120 6.77 17.59 8.92
C PHE A 120 5.46 17.33 8.18
N LYS A 121 5.32 17.93 7.00
CA LYS A 121 4.17 17.82 6.13
C LYS A 121 4.57 17.06 4.86
N ARG A 122 3.83 16.00 4.53
CA ARG A 122 4.02 15.19 3.32
C ARG A 122 2.85 15.41 2.36
N LEU A 123 3.12 15.97 1.19
CA LEU A 123 2.16 16.07 0.09
C LEU A 123 2.27 14.82 -0.80
N GLN A 124 1.25 13.97 -0.76
CA GLN A 124 1.21 12.72 -1.51
C GLN A 124 -0.24 12.21 -1.67
N PHE A 125 -0.47 11.24 -2.56
CA PHE A 125 -1.75 10.53 -2.60
C PHE A 125 -2.02 9.84 -1.25
N PRO A 126 -3.24 9.95 -0.68
CA PRO A 126 -3.59 9.36 0.60
C PRO A 126 -3.92 7.88 0.44
N VAL A 127 -2.99 7.13 -0.15
CA VAL A 127 -3.13 5.71 -0.44
C VAL A 127 -1.90 4.93 -0.01
N ARG A 128 -2.10 3.67 0.33
CA ARG A 128 -1.05 2.65 0.39
C ARG A 128 -1.44 1.49 -0.51
N PHE A 129 -0.47 0.69 -0.94
CA PHE A 129 -0.83 -0.55 -1.60
C PHE A 129 -1.64 -1.43 -0.67
N ALA A 130 -2.70 -2.03 -1.18
CA ALA A 130 -3.54 -2.98 -0.46
C ALA A 130 -2.88 -4.38 -0.44
N PHE A 131 -1.57 -4.45 -0.16
CA PHE A 131 -0.84 -5.71 -0.01
C PHE A 131 -1.01 -6.24 1.42
N ALA A 132 -2.09 -6.99 1.65
CA ALA A 132 -2.25 -7.99 2.70
C ALA A 132 -3.69 -8.52 2.66
N MET A 133 -3.97 -9.46 1.75
CA MET A 133 -4.90 -10.51 2.16
C MET A 133 -4.06 -11.56 2.87
N SER A 134 -4.39 -11.87 4.12
CA SER A 134 -3.89 -13.09 4.73
C SER A 134 -4.33 -14.27 3.85
N ILE A 135 -3.54 -15.35 3.83
CA ILE A 135 -3.88 -16.58 3.06
C ILE A 135 -5.32 -17.04 3.36
N ASN A 136 -5.75 -16.93 4.62
CA ASN A 136 -7.11 -17.26 5.05
C ASN A 136 -8.19 -16.38 4.38
N LYS A 137 -7.89 -15.11 4.05
CA LYS A 137 -8.81 -14.21 3.34
C LYS A 137 -8.74 -14.33 1.81
N ALA A 138 -7.63 -14.87 1.29
CA ALA A 138 -7.50 -15.25 -0.11
C ALA A 138 -8.14 -16.63 -0.41
N GLN A 139 -8.50 -17.40 0.63
CA GLN A 139 -9.13 -18.72 0.49
C GLN A 139 -10.51 -18.59 -0.19
N GLY A 140 -10.64 -19.19 -1.38
CA GLY A 140 -11.87 -19.15 -2.17
C GLY A 140 -11.93 -18.05 -3.24
N GLN A 141 -10.88 -17.24 -3.41
CA GLN A 141 -10.79 -16.26 -4.51
C GLN A 141 -9.85 -16.76 -5.63
N SER A 142 -10.26 -16.58 -6.89
CA SER A 142 -9.43 -16.88 -8.06
C SER A 142 -8.53 -15.70 -8.40
N LEU A 143 -7.22 -15.84 -8.27
CA LEU A 143 -6.22 -14.83 -8.64
C LEU A 143 -5.40 -15.30 -9.84
N LYS A 144 -5.18 -14.42 -10.82
CA LYS A 144 -4.56 -14.78 -12.11
C LYS A 144 -3.04 -14.98 -12.02
N VAL A 145 -2.35 -14.25 -11.15
CA VAL A 145 -0.90 -14.38 -10.87
C VAL A 145 -0.64 -13.97 -9.42
N ILE A 146 0.15 -14.74 -8.67
CA ILE A 146 0.52 -14.43 -7.27
C ILE A 146 2.04 -14.42 -7.18
N GLY A 147 2.62 -13.30 -6.76
CA GLY A 147 4.01 -13.23 -6.30
C GLY A 147 4.05 -13.37 -4.78
N ILE A 148 4.84 -14.30 -4.27
CA ILE A 148 5.01 -14.50 -2.83
C ILE A 148 6.29 -13.78 -2.41
N HIS A 149 6.19 -12.72 -1.60
CA HIS A 149 7.37 -12.07 -1.03
C HIS A 149 7.64 -12.62 0.38
N LEU A 150 8.69 -13.42 0.51
CA LEU A 150 9.18 -13.93 1.78
C LEU A 150 10.34 -13.05 2.24
N GLY A 151 10.06 -12.05 3.08
CA GLY A 151 11.10 -11.23 3.71
C GLY A 151 11.97 -12.00 4.72
N THR A 152 11.58 -13.23 5.08
CA THR A 152 12.32 -14.18 5.92
C THR A 152 12.04 -15.61 5.46
N PRO A 153 12.96 -16.58 5.63
CA PRO A 153 12.71 -17.98 5.30
C PRO A 153 11.55 -18.50 6.15
N CYS A 154 10.42 -18.81 5.50
CA CYS A 154 9.24 -19.36 6.16
C CYS A 154 9.35 -20.89 6.26
N PHE A 155 9.28 -21.41 7.48
CA PHE A 155 9.53 -22.83 7.80
C PHE A 155 8.28 -23.74 7.84
N SER A 156 7.16 -23.40 7.20
CA SER A 156 6.01 -24.32 7.15
C SER A 156 5.64 -24.75 5.73
N HIS A 157 5.83 -26.05 5.47
CA HIS A 157 5.53 -26.75 4.22
C HIS A 157 4.07 -26.54 3.77
N SER A 158 3.15 -26.36 4.72
CA SER A 158 1.72 -26.16 4.47
C SER A 158 1.38 -24.80 3.86
N LEU A 159 2.08 -23.71 4.23
CA LEU A 159 1.78 -22.37 3.71
C LEU A 159 2.21 -22.21 2.25
N LEU A 160 3.37 -22.78 1.89
CA LEU A 160 3.82 -22.81 0.50
C LEU A 160 2.88 -23.67 -0.37
N CYS A 161 2.43 -24.81 0.15
CA CYS A 161 1.53 -25.69 -0.59
C CYS A 161 0.15 -25.06 -0.86
N VAL A 162 -0.40 -24.34 0.14
CA VAL A 162 -1.66 -23.60 -0.04
C VAL A 162 -1.49 -22.43 -1.02
N ALA A 163 -0.36 -21.73 -1.01
CA ALA A 163 -0.12 -20.65 -1.98
C ALA A 163 0.10 -21.18 -3.41
N SER A 164 0.90 -22.23 -3.57
CA SER A 164 1.20 -22.86 -4.86
C SER A 164 0.00 -23.55 -5.50
N SER A 165 -0.92 -24.12 -4.71
CA SER A 165 -2.16 -24.75 -5.20
C SER A 165 -3.17 -23.75 -5.79
N ARG A 166 -2.95 -22.44 -5.64
CA ARG A 166 -3.82 -21.39 -6.21
C ARG A 166 -3.36 -20.89 -7.57
N VAL A 167 -2.24 -21.40 -8.06
CA VAL A 167 -1.69 -21.05 -9.37
C VAL A 167 -2.29 -22.02 -10.41
N GLY A 168 -3.10 -21.51 -11.34
CA GLY A 168 -3.82 -22.34 -12.32
C GLY A 168 -2.91 -23.12 -13.30
N THR A 169 -1.61 -22.82 -13.35
CA THR A 169 -0.59 -23.52 -14.15
C THR A 169 0.80 -23.21 -13.59
N GLY A 170 1.70 -24.20 -13.53
CA GLY A 170 3.05 -24.07 -12.94
C GLY A 170 4.00 -23.04 -13.60
N LYS A 171 3.58 -22.36 -14.67
CA LYS A 171 4.30 -21.26 -15.32
C LYS A 171 4.07 -19.89 -14.64
N ASN A 172 3.16 -19.80 -13.68
CA ASN A 172 2.75 -18.55 -13.01
C ASN A 172 3.18 -18.48 -11.54
N LEU A 173 4.19 -19.28 -11.17
CA LEU A 173 4.83 -19.33 -9.86
C LEU A 173 6.16 -18.57 -9.89
#